data_AF-A0AA48H4W2-F1
#
_entry.id   AF-A0AA48H4W2-F1
#
_cell.length_a   1.000
_cell.length_b   1.000
_cell.length_c   1.000
_cell.angle_alpha   90.00
_cell.angle_beta   90.00
_cell.angle_gamma   90.00
#
_symmetry.space_group_name_H-M   'P 1'
#
loop_
_entity.id
_entity.type
_entity.pdbx_description
1 polymer ?
#
loop_
_entity_poly.entity_id
_entity_poly.type
_entity_poly.pdbx_seq_one_letter_code
_entity_poly.pdbx_strand_id
1 'polypeptide(L)'
;MGKLALRAIKQLFCASGGLVSLGCALCVLWASTGLARAQDRAAQTGFTLSETSAAAWVLRFDAAISPALAQDIDAFADRFALLEQRPVLIALLGSSGGDAYAAMQIGTRLRALDAHVFVTSSCDSACLFVLASGVFRSAPAFSVGIHRAQVTRSSGAPMSQDGSAPIPADTLRDLMGRFERDAVAYLGRMGVDAGLVALMQGIDTTHVRRLSEQDLIARGVIGLDAEYRAAQAARLVPLLRDAPTPDEIGALIRSIGSHCGLHFGRPAAFADCHLRRLFVGG
;
A
#
# COMPACT_ATOMS: atom_id res chain seq x y z
N MET A 1 -18.29 38.47 10.68
CA MET A 1 -17.16 39.20 10.05
C MET A 1 -16.15 38.18 9.56
N GLY A 2 -15.71 38.24 8.30
CA GLY A 2 -14.71 37.29 7.76
C GLY A 2 -15.09 36.58 6.44
N LYS A 3 -15.62 37.32 5.46
CA LYS A 3 -15.71 36.89 4.04
C LYS A 3 -15.32 38.05 3.14
N LEU A 4 -14.09 38.56 3.26
CA LEU A 4 -13.60 39.65 2.41
C LEU A 4 -12.09 39.62 2.08
N ALA A 5 -11.35 38.58 2.47
CA ALA A 5 -9.92 38.49 2.18
C ALA A 5 -9.57 37.62 0.95
N LEU A 6 -10.56 37.18 0.16
CA LEU A 6 -10.34 36.28 -1.00
C LEU A 6 -10.86 36.86 -2.33
N ARG A 7 -10.78 38.18 -2.49
CA ARG A 7 -11.05 38.86 -3.78
C ARG A 7 -9.98 39.88 -4.21
N ALA A 8 -8.94 40.11 -3.40
CA ALA A 8 -7.94 41.15 -3.67
C ALA A 8 -6.68 40.70 -4.45
N ILE A 9 -6.55 39.42 -4.82
CA ILE A 9 -5.38 38.92 -5.60
C ILE A 9 -5.68 38.81 -7.11
N LYS A 10 -6.91 39.12 -7.56
CA LYS A 10 -7.31 38.99 -8.97
C LYS A 10 -7.32 40.29 -9.78
N GLN A 11 -6.81 41.40 -9.24
CA GLN A 11 -6.89 42.72 -9.89
C GLN A 11 -5.62 43.60 -9.80
N LEU A 12 -4.45 43.02 -9.53
CA LEU A 12 -3.18 43.68 -9.84
C LEU A 12 -2.45 42.82 -10.86
N PHE A 13 -2.72 43.03 -12.15
CA PHE A 13 -1.83 42.80 -13.30
C PHE A 13 -2.65 42.89 -14.59
N CYS A 14 -3.18 44.08 -14.90
CA CYS A 14 -3.62 44.42 -16.27
C CYS A 14 -3.87 45.92 -16.40
N ALA A 15 -2.84 46.74 -16.22
CA ALA A 15 -2.90 48.17 -16.54
C ALA A 15 -1.49 48.76 -16.76
N SER A 16 -0.85 48.38 -17.86
CA SER A 16 0.14 49.21 -18.56
C SER A 16 0.58 48.49 -19.82
N GLY A 17 0.34 49.11 -20.98
CA GLY A 17 0.73 48.57 -22.27
C GLY A 17 2.23 48.41 -22.42
N GLY A 18 2.63 47.48 -23.29
CA GLY A 18 4.01 47.33 -23.75
C GLY A 18 4.60 45.95 -23.44
N LEU A 19 4.79 45.16 -24.50
CA LEU A 19 5.74 44.05 -24.65
C LEU A 19 6.14 43.26 -23.38
N VAL A 20 5.38 42.21 -23.01
CA VAL A 20 5.96 40.95 -22.47
C VAL A 20 5.01 39.79 -22.82
N SER A 21 5.19 39.17 -23.99
CA SER A 21 4.29 38.12 -24.51
C SER A 21 4.85 36.69 -24.49
N LEU A 22 5.93 36.37 -23.76
CA LEU A 22 6.49 35.00 -23.82
C LEU A 22 6.77 34.31 -22.48
N GLY A 23 6.74 35.02 -21.34
CA GLY A 23 7.10 34.42 -20.04
C GLY A 23 5.98 33.66 -19.32
N CYS A 24 4.72 34.08 -19.49
CA CYS A 24 3.62 33.55 -18.67
C CYS A 24 2.99 32.27 -19.23
N ALA A 25 3.10 32.03 -20.54
CA ALA A 25 2.62 30.79 -21.17
C ALA A 25 3.48 29.57 -20.80
N LEU A 26 4.77 29.76 -20.46
CA LEU A 26 5.67 28.65 -20.12
C LEU A 26 5.36 28.03 -18.75
N CYS A 27 4.94 28.81 -17.74
CA CYS A 27 4.66 28.27 -16.40
C CYS A 27 3.41 27.38 -16.35
N VAL A 28 2.38 27.69 -17.15
CA VAL A 28 1.14 26.89 -17.19
C VAL A 28 1.31 25.60 -18.00
N LEU A 29 2.23 25.59 -18.99
CA LEU A 29 2.57 24.39 -19.77
C LEU A 29 3.51 23.42 -19.04
N TRP A 30 4.27 23.87 -18.05
CA TRP A 30 5.11 22.97 -17.24
C TRP A 30 4.32 22.18 -16.18
N ALA A 31 3.26 22.77 -15.61
CA ALA A 31 2.42 22.08 -14.64
C ALA A 31 1.58 20.95 -15.27
N SER A 32 1.08 21.14 -16.50
CA SER A 32 0.28 20.12 -17.20
C SER A 32 1.11 18.98 -17.79
N THR A 33 2.35 19.24 -18.19
CA THR A 33 3.25 18.20 -18.71
C THR A 33 3.84 17.30 -17.62
N GLY A 34 3.96 17.79 -16.38
CA GLY A 34 4.38 16.98 -15.22
C GLY A 34 3.33 15.93 -14.82
N LEU A 35 2.05 16.31 -14.75
CA LEU A 35 0.92 15.41 -14.43
C LEU A 35 0.68 14.37 -15.53
N ALA A 36 0.76 14.76 -16.81
CA ALA A 36 0.62 13.83 -17.93
C ALA A 36 1.77 12.81 -17.99
N ARG A 37 3.02 13.23 -17.72
CA ARG A 37 4.18 12.32 -17.64
C ARG A 37 4.14 11.36 -16.45
N ALA A 38 3.52 11.75 -15.33
CA ALA A 38 3.30 10.86 -14.19
C ALA A 38 2.26 9.77 -14.51
N GLN A 39 1.21 10.10 -15.26
CA GLN A 39 0.22 9.14 -15.74
C GLN A 39 0.77 8.15 -16.78
N ASP A 40 1.63 8.59 -17.69
CA ASP A 40 2.22 7.71 -18.72
C ASP A 40 3.25 6.71 -18.14
N ARG A 41 3.98 7.05 -17.06
CA ARG A 41 4.86 6.09 -16.38
C ARG A 41 4.08 5.04 -15.59
N ALA A 42 2.96 5.40 -14.98
CA ALA A 42 2.11 4.47 -14.22
C ALA A 42 1.59 3.29 -15.06
N ALA A 43 1.49 3.46 -16.38
CA ALA A 43 1.12 2.38 -17.30
C ALA A 43 2.23 1.34 -17.53
N GLN A 44 3.49 1.65 -17.19
CA GLN A 44 4.64 0.75 -17.37
C GLN A 44 5.17 0.13 -16.07
N THR A 45 4.84 0.70 -14.90
CA THR A 45 5.48 0.33 -13.62
C THR A 45 4.67 -0.64 -12.75
N GLY A 46 3.56 -1.20 -13.24
CA GLY A 46 2.75 -2.18 -12.50
C GLY A 46 1.98 -1.61 -11.30
N PHE A 47 2.00 -0.28 -11.09
CA PHE A 47 1.16 0.41 -10.12
C PHE A 47 0.66 1.75 -10.64
N THR A 48 -0.51 2.18 -10.18
CA THR A 48 -1.04 3.52 -10.46
C THR A 48 -0.98 4.40 -9.21
N LEU A 49 -0.43 5.61 -9.33
CA LEU A 49 -0.50 6.65 -8.31
C LEU A 49 -1.68 7.59 -8.60
N SER A 50 -2.48 7.87 -7.58
CA SER A 50 -3.54 8.89 -7.63
C SER A 50 -3.37 9.84 -6.45
N GLU A 51 -3.03 11.09 -6.75
CA GLU A 51 -3.10 12.18 -5.77
C GLU A 51 -4.56 12.58 -5.59
N THR A 52 -5.01 12.66 -4.34
CA THR A 52 -6.41 12.99 -4.02
C THR A 52 -6.47 14.35 -3.37
N SER A 53 -7.58 15.08 -3.59
CA SER A 53 -7.84 16.34 -2.91
C SER A 53 -8.02 16.21 -1.39
N ALA A 54 -8.03 14.97 -0.87
CA ALA A 54 -8.30 14.66 0.53
C ALA A 54 -7.03 14.58 1.41
N ALA A 55 -5.88 15.11 0.98
CA ALA A 55 -4.60 14.93 1.70
C ALA A 55 -4.20 13.44 1.86
N ALA A 56 -4.55 12.63 0.87
CA ALA A 56 -4.10 11.24 0.74
C ALA A 56 -3.55 10.97 -0.66
N TRP A 57 -2.58 10.07 -0.73
CA TRP A 57 -2.05 9.50 -1.96
C TRP A 57 -2.42 8.03 -2.01
N VAL A 58 -2.88 7.57 -3.17
CA VAL A 58 -3.30 6.18 -3.36
C VAL A 58 -2.39 5.49 -4.36
N LEU A 59 -1.74 4.40 -3.93
CA LEU A 59 -1.02 3.45 -4.77
C LEU A 59 -1.94 2.26 -5.04
N ARG A 60 -2.07 1.85 -6.30
CA ARG A 60 -2.85 0.66 -6.68
C ARG A 60 -1.96 -0.40 -7.30
N PHE A 61 -2.03 -1.62 -6.79
CA PHE A 61 -1.24 -2.78 -7.20
C PHE A 61 -2.15 -3.83 -7.82
N ASP A 62 -2.37 -3.76 -9.14
CA ASP A 62 -3.21 -4.74 -9.87
C ASP A 62 -2.40 -5.73 -10.73
N ALA A 63 -1.07 -5.65 -10.66
CA ALA A 63 -0.17 -6.47 -11.45
C ALA A 63 0.65 -7.45 -10.57
N ALA A 64 1.40 -8.32 -11.23
CA ALA A 64 2.35 -9.18 -10.55
C ALA A 64 3.44 -8.36 -9.85
N ILE A 65 3.80 -8.76 -8.64
CA ILE A 65 4.87 -8.14 -7.86
C ILE A 65 6.21 -8.57 -8.46
N SER A 66 7.03 -7.59 -8.85
CA SER A 66 8.31 -7.83 -9.52
C SER A 66 9.43 -7.00 -8.89
N PRO A 67 10.70 -7.38 -9.10
CA PRO A 67 11.84 -6.55 -8.66
C PRO A 67 11.83 -5.14 -9.25
N ALA A 68 11.37 -4.98 -10.51
CA ALA A 68 11.25 -3.66 -11.14
C ALA A 68 10.23 -2.78 -10.40
N LEU A 69 9.06 -3.34 -10.07
CA LEU A 69 8.07 -2.65 -9.25
C LEU A 69 8.65 -2.25 -7.87
N ALA A 70 9.44 -3.12 -7.25
CA ALA A 70 10.08 -2.79 -5.96
C ALA A 70 11.05 -1.61 -6.07
N GLN A 71 11.82 -1.52 -7.16
CA GLN A 71 12.69 -0.36 -7.42
C GLN A 71 11.89 0.93 -7.64
N ASP A 72 10.76 0.86 -8.35
CA ASP A 72 9.91 2.02 -8.55
C ASP A 72 9.28 2.50 -7.24
N ILE A 73 8.86 1.56 -6.37
CA ILE A 73 8.34 1.87 -5.04
C ILE A 73 9.42 2.45 -4.14
N ASP A 74 10.66 1.96 -4.19
CA ASP A 74 11.80 2.56 -3.47
C ASP A 74 11.98 4.02 -3.87
N ALA A 75 12.05 4.30 -5.19
CA ALA A 75 12.20 5.65 -5.69
C ALA A 75 11.01 6.55 -5.33
N PHE A 76 9.79 6.01 -5.34
CA PHE A 76 8.60 6.71 -4.85
C PHE A 76 8.71 7.04 -3.36
N ALA A 77 9.07 6.05 -2.53
CA ALA A 77 9.13 6.18 -1.09
C ALA A 77 10.15 7.24 -0.65
N ASP A 78 11.32 7.28 -1.32
CA ASP A 78 12.34 8.29 -1.04
C ASP A 78 11.82 9.70 -1.35
N ARG A 79 11.06 9.90 -2.44
CA ARG A 79 10.42 11.19 -2.74
C ARG A 79 9.30 11.54 -1.77
N PHE A 80 8.46 10.57 -1.43
CA PHE A 80 7.34 10.75 -0.50
C PHE A 80 7.82 11.17 0.89
N ALA A 81 8.94 10.59 1.36
CA ALA A 81 9.53 10.90 2.64
C ALA A 81 10.04 12.35 2.74
N LEU A 82 10.33 13.01 1.62
CA LEU A 82 10.80 14.39 1.57
C LEU A 82 9.67 15.43 1.62
N LEU A 83 8.40 15.02 1.55
CA LEU A 83 7.27 15.94 1.63
C LEU A 83 7.18 16.54 3.03
N GLU A 84 7.18 17.89 3.11
CA GLU A 84 7.03 18.62 4.37
C GLU A 84 5.69 18.29 5.06
N GLN A 85 4.62 18.23 4.25
CA GLN A 85 3.30 17.75 4.69
C GLN A 85 3.10 16.36 4.11
N ARG A 86 3.28 15.34 4.94
CA ARG A 86 3.09 13.95 4.51
C ARG A 86 1.60 13.63 4.46
N PRO A 87 1.02 13.40 3.26
CA PRO A 87 -0.36 12.96 3.15
C PRO A 87 -0.48 11.52 3.70
N VAL A 88 -1.71 11.05 3.93
CA VAL A 88 -1.92 9.63 4.25
C VAL A 88 -1.63 8.80 3.01
N LEU A 89 -0.77 7.78 3.14
CA LEU A 89 -0.48 6.84 2.06
C LEU A 89 -1.44 5.65 2.14
N ILE A 90 -2.16 5.38 1.05
CA ILE A 90 -3.09 4.26 0.92
C ILE A 90 -2.57 3.33 -0.17
N ALA A 91 -2.45 2.04 0.10
CA ALA A 91 -2.17 1.00 -0.87
C ALA A 91 -3.41 0.12 -1.09
N LEU A 92 -3.83 -0.01 -2.34
CA LEU A 92 -4.95 -0.84 -2.78
C LEU A 92 -4.39 -2.05 -3.54
N LEU A 93 -4.63 -3.26 -3.03
CA LEU A 93 -4.06 -4.51 -3.51
C LEU A 93 -5.09 -5.35 -4.26
N GLY A 94 -4.78 -5.68 -5.51
CA GLY A 94 -5.52 -6.61 -6.36
C GLY A 94 -4.56 -7.48 -7.16
N SER A 95 -3.66 -8.18 -6.47
CA SER A 95 -2.51 -8.87 -7.08
C SER A 95 -2.51 -10.37 -6.79
N SER A 96 -2.19 -11.16 -7.82
CA SER A 96 -1.96 -12.62 -7.70
C SER A 96 -0.61 -12.97 -7.06
N GLY A 97 0.17 -11.98 -6.63
CA GLY A 97 1.50 -12.18 -6.07
C GLY A 97 2.61 -12.02 -7.11
N GLY A 98 3.69 -12.79 -6.97
CA GLY A 98 4.91 -12.64 -7.77
C GLY A 98 6.16 -12.93 -6.95
N ASP A 99 7.17 -12.07 -7.05
CA ASP A 99 8.41 -12.20 -6.31
C ASP A 99 8.24 -11.82 -4.83
N ALA A 100 8.54 -12.76 -3.93
CA ALA A 100 8.34 -12.57 -2.50
C ALA A 100 9.37 -11.63 -1.85
N TYR A 101 10.61 -11.58 -2.36
CA TYR A 101 11.62 -10.65 -1.86
C TYR A 101 11.29 -9.21 -2.28
N ALA A 102 10.85 -9.02 -3.52
CA ALA A 102 10.33 -7.75 -4.00
C ALA A 102 9.11 -7.30 -3.17
N ALA A 103 8.19 -8.21 -2.84
CA ALA A 103 7.05 -7.91 -1.97
C ALA A 103 7.48 -7.47 -0.55
N MET A 104 8.47 -8.15 0.05
CA MET A 104 9.02 -7.76 1.35
C MET A 104 9.78 -6.43 1.30
N GLN A 105 10.47 -6.12 0.20
CA GLN A 105 11.12 -4.83 -0.03
C GLN A 105 10.09 -3.70 -0.11
N ILE A 106 9.09 -3.85 -0.98
CA ILE A 106 7.94 -2.92 -1.11
C ILE A 106 7.31 -2.70 0.26
N GLY A 107 7.01 -3.79 0.96
CA GLY A 107 6.36 -3.72 2.27
C GLY A 107 7.23 -3.04 3.33
N THR A 108 8.55 -3.23 3.33
CA THR A 108 9.45 -2.51 4.24
C THR A 108 9.36 -1.00 4.03
N ARG A 109 9.28 -0.53 2.78
CA ARG A 109 9.08 0.89 2.48
C ARG A 109 7.71 1.39 2.89
N LEU A 110 6.65 0.65 2.57
CA LEU A 110 5.29 1.03 2.95
C LEU A 110 5.11 1.12 4.47
N ARG A 111 5.71 0.20 5.22
CA ARG A 111 5.72 0.23 6.70
C ARG A 111 6.40 1.49 7.23
N ALA A 112 7.55 1.87 6.69
CA ALA A 112 8.28 3.08 7.10
C ALA A 112 7.52 4.39 6.80
N LEU A 113 6.48 4.33 5.97
CA LEU A 113 5.64 5.46 5.59
C LEU A 113 4.24 5.39 6.22
N ASP A 114 4.03 4.53 7.22
CA ASP A 114 2.74 4.34 7.89
C ASP A 114 1.57 4.06 6.91
N ALA A 115 1.84 3.28 5.85
CA ALA A 115 0.85 3.04 4.81
C ALA A 115 -0.39 2.28 5.33
N HIS A 116 -1.56 2.67 4.86
CA HIS A 116 -2.81 1.94 5.07
C HIS A 116 -3.06 1.03 3.87
N VAL A 117 -3.19 -0.27 4.10
CA VAL A 117 -3.19 -1.28 3.05
C VAL A 117 -4.51 -2.04 3.01
N PHE A 118 -5.12 -2.10 1.83
CA PHE A 118 -6.43 -2.70 1.61
C PHE A 118 -6.39 -3.71 0.48
N VAL A 119 -7.01 -4.87 0.65
CA VAL A 119 -7.28 -5.78 -0.46
C VAL A 119 -8.60 -5.40 -1.12
N THR A 120 -8.57 -5.16 -2.43
CA THR A 120 -9.72 -4.71 -3.21
C THR A 120 -10.39 -5.83 -4.00
N SER A 121 -9.61 -6.80 -4.48
CA SER A 121 -10.09 -7.97 -5.20
C SER A 121 -9.52 -9.26 -4.60
N SER A 122 -8.30 -9.60 -4.95
CA SER A 122 -7.56 -10.76 -4.43
C SER A 122 -6.14 -10.36 -4.06
N CYS A 123 -5.58 -11.05 -3.06
CA CYS A 123 -4.21 -10.88 -2.65
C CYS A 123 -3.60 -12.25 -2.38
N ASP A 124 -2.88 -12.77 -3.36
CA ASP A 124 -2.35 -14.13 -3.33
C ASP A 124 -0.84 -14.16 -3.17
N SER A 125 -0.34 -15.23 -2.56
CA SER A 125 1.08 -15.55 -2.55
C SER A 125 1.93 -14.40 -1.98
N ALA A 126 2.87 -13.87 -2.76
CA ALA A 126 3.71 -12.75 -2.38
C ALA A 126 2.94 -11.45 -2.02
N CYS A 127 1.71 -11.25 -2.51
CA CYS A 127 0.90 -10.09 -2.17
C CYS A 127 0.66 -9.97 -0.65
N LEU A 128 0.57 -11.12 0.05
CA LEU A 128 0.43 -11.16 1.50
C LEU A 128 1.52 -10.38 2.23
N PHE A 129 2.77 -10.40 1.73
CA PHE A 129 3.86 -9.67 2.37
C PHE A 129 3.67 -8.15 2.25
N VAL A 130 3.11 -7.66 1.14
CA VAL A 130 2.74 -6.26 0.99
C VAL A 130 1.56 -5.93 1.91
N LEU A 131 0.53 -6.77 1.98
CA LEU A 131 -0.60 -6.59 2.91
C LEU A 131 -0.12 -6.48 4.36
N ALA A 132 0.76 -7.38 4.79
CA ALA A 132 1.31 -7.41 6.14
C ALA A 132 1.99 -6.09 6.53
N SER A 133 2.55 -5.35 5.57
CA SER A 133 3.28 -4.10 5.83
C SER A 133 2.42 -2.95 6.33
N GLY A 134 1.10 -2.99 6.10
CA GLY A 134 0.24 -1.88 6.50
C GLY A 134 0.23 -1.68 8.01
N VAL A 135 0.22 -0.43 8.45
CA VAL A 135 -0.08 -0.09 9.85
C VAL A 135 -1.58 -0.17 10.11
N PHE A 136 -2.38 0.11 9.08
CA PHE A 136 -3.80 -0.20 8.99
C PHE A 136 -3.98 -1.23 7.89
N ARG A 137 -4.62 -2.36 8.17
CA ARG A 137 -4.79 -3.46 7.21
C ARG A 137 -6.22 -3.94 7.16
N SER A 138 -6.80 -4.06 5.97
CA SER A 138 -8.14 -4.60 5.77
C SER A 138 -8.22 -5.45 4.51
N ALA A 139 -8.92 -6.58 4.61
CA ALA A 139 -9.16 -7.45 3.48
C ALA A 139 -10.53 -8.11 3.65
N PRO A 140 -11.36 -8.20 2.58
CA PRO A 140 -12.57 -9.00 2.62
C PRO A 140 -12.29 -10.47 2.98
N ALA A 141 -13.25 -11.14 3.60
CA ALA A 141 -13.13 -12.57 3.86
C ALA A 141 -12.82 -13.33 2.56
N PHE A 142 -11.89 -14.30 2.64
CA PHE A 142 -11.47 -15.15 1.53
C PHE A 142 -10.80 -14.43 0.34
N SER A 143 -10.50 -13.12 0.43
CA SER A 143 -9.76 -12.43 -0.62
C SER A 143 -8.25 -12.71 -0.59
N VAL A 144 -7.74 -13.17 0.56
CA VAL A 144 -6.32 -13.48 0.75
C VAL A 144 -6.07 -14.98 0.57
N GLY A 145 -5.20 -15.32 -0.38
CA GLY A 145 -4.82 -16.69 -0.69
C GLY A 145 -3.37 -16.99 -0.32
N ILE A 146 -3.16 -18.11 0.36
CA ILE A 146 -1.83 -18.60 0.71
C ILE A 146 -1.54 -19.95 0.06
N HIS A 147 -0.28 -20.16 -0.30
CA HIS A 147 0.25 -21.43 -0.79
C HIS A 147 1.77 -21.45 -0.58
N ARG A 148 2.40 -22.62 -0.77
CA ARG A 148 3.85 -22.75 -0.68
C ARG A 148 4.56 -21.87 -1.71
N ALA A 149 5.58 -21.16 -1.27
CA ALA A 149 6.43 -20.36 -2.15
C ALA A 149 7.15 -21.27 -3.16
N GLN A 150 7.20 -20.81 -4.41
CA GLN A 150 7.98 -21.45 -5.45
C GLN A 150 9.29 -20.69 -5.62
N VAL A 151 10.40 -21.42 -5.67
CA VAL A 151 11.65 -20.83 -6.14
C VAL A 151 11.50 -20.55 -7.63
N THR A 152 11.76 -19.31 -8.06
CA THR A 152 11.75 -18.89 -9.47
C THR A 152 13.05 -18.14 -9.82
N ARG A 153 13.54 -18.31 -11.06
CA ARG A 153 14.83 -17.79 -11.55
C ARG A 153 14.97 -16.27 -11.47
N SER A 154 13.86 -15.54 -11.47
CA SER A 154 13.83 -14.07 -11.47
C SER A 154 14.27 -13.43 -10.15
N SER A 155 14.38 -14.21 -9.07
CA SER A 155 14.91 -13.75 -7.77
C SER A 155 16.42 -14.00 -7.61
N GLY A 156 17.10 -14.58 -8.61
CA GLY A 156 18.43 -15.18 -8.45
C GLY A 156 18.43 -16.72 -8.41
N ALA A 157 17.79 -17.35 -9.41
CA ALA A 157 17.91 -18.77 -9.83
C ALA A 157 16.81 -19.81 -9.40
N PRO A 158 16.62 -20.89 -10.21
CA PRO A 158 15.46 -21.78 -10.52
C PRO A 158 14.01 -21.42 -10.93
N MET A 159 13.61 -21.09 -12.17
CA MET A 159 12.24 -21.36 -12.69
C MET A 159 12.33 -22.44 -13.78
N SER A 160 12.02 -23.69 -13.47
CA SER A 160 11.82 -24.72 -14.49
C SER A 160 10.40 -24.60 -15.06
N GLN A 161 10.26 -23.75 -16.07
CA GLN A 161 9.29 -24.00 -17.15
C GLN A 161 9.92 -23.85 -18.55
N ASP A 162 11.25 -23.81 -18.63
CA ASP A 162 11.92 -23.81 -19.93
C ASP A 162 13.22 -24.63 -19.87
N GLY A 163 13.18 -25.86 -20.37
CA GLY A 163 14.33 -26.65 -20.88
C GLY A 163 15.64 -26.75 -20.09
N SER A 164 15.68 -26.44 -18.79
CA SER A 164 16.92 -26.21 -18.05
C SER A 164 17.07 -27.18 -16.88
N ALA A 165 18.32 -27.51 -16.57
CA ALA A 165 18.67 -28.55 -15.61
C ALA A 165 17.97 -28.36 -14.24
N PRO A 166 17.50 -29.46 -13.61
CA PRO A 166 16.92 -29.41 -12.27
C PRO A 166 17.87 -28.74 -11.26
N ILE A 167 17.30 -27.95 -10.34
CA ILE A 167 18.07 -27.45 -9.18
C ILE A 167 18.49 -28.65 -8.34
N PRO A 168 19.77 -28.76 -7.91
CA PRO A 168 20.17 -29.78 -6.96
C PRO A 168 19.32 -29.71 -5.69
N ALA A 169 18.91 -30.87 -5.16
CA ALA A 169 17.97 -30.95 -4.04
C ALA A 169 18.45 -30.19 -2.79
N ASP A 170 19.75 -30.24 -2.50
CA ASP A 170 20.35 -29.54 -1.36
C ASP A 170 20.33 -28.02 -1.56
N THR A 171 20.62 -27.55 -2.77
CA THR A 171 20.51 -26.12 -3.10
C THR A 171 19.08 -25.60 -2.99
N LEU A 172 18.09 -26.39 -3.43
CA LEU A 172 16.68 -26.05 -3.29
C LEU A 172 16.29 -25.98 -1.80
N ARG A 173 16.69 -26.97 -1.00
CA ARG A 173 16.46 -27.00 0.45
C ARG A 173 17.02 -25.77 1.14
N ASP A 174 18.25 -25.39 0.80
CA ASP A 174 18.92 -24.22 1.36
C ASP A 174 18.23 -22.90 0.97
N LEU A 175 17.80 -22.77 -0.29
CA LEU A 175 17.06 -21.61 -0.78
C LEU A 175 15.72 -21.47 -0.06
N MET A 176 14.94 -22.56 0.05
CA MET A 176 13.66 -22.54 0.75
C MET A 176 13.84 -22.25 2.24
N GLY A 177 14.86 -22.84 2.88
CA GLY A 177 15.15 -22.58 4.29
C GLY A 177 15.59 -21.14 4.56
N ARG A 178 16.32 -20.50 3.64
CA ARG A 178 16.61 -19.06 3.73
C ARG A 178 15.34 -18.23 3.61
N PHE A 179 14.54 -18.49 2.59
CA PHE A 179 13.28 -17.78 2.37
C PHE A 179 12.35 -17.88 3.59
N GLU A 180 12.20 -19.06 4.17
CA GLU A 180 11.35 -19.27 5.34
C GLU A 180 11.82 -18.43 6.54
N ARG A 181 13.12 -18.39 6.82
CA ARG A 181 13.67 -17.55 7.89
C ARG A 181 13.44 -16.07 7.64
N ASP A 182 13.67 -15.62 6.41
CA ASP A 182 13.49 -14.22 6.03
C ASP A 182 12.02 -13.80 6.12
N ALA A 183 11.11 -14.67 5.65
CA ALA A 183 9.66 -14.46 5.71
C ALA A 183 9.14 -14.43 7.16
N VAL A 184 9.61 -15.35 8.01
CA VAL A 184 9.28 -15.36 9.46
C VAL A 184 9.75 -14.06 10.11
N ALA A 185 11.01 -13.67 9.87
CA ALA A 185 11.56 -12.45 10.43
C ALA A 185 10.80 -11.21 9.94
N TYR A 186 10.44 -11.17 8.66
CA TYR A 186 9.66 -10.08 8.07
C TYR A 186 8.26 -9.99 8.70
N LEU A 187 7.50 -11.08 8.70
CA LEU A 187 6.13 -11.09 9.24
C LEU A 187 6.11 -10.75 10.73
N GLY A 188 7.10 -11.22 11.50
CA GLY A 188 7.26 -10.87 12.91
C GLY A 188 7.43 -9.36 13.11
N ARG A 189 8.28 -8.70 12.31
CA ARG A 189 8.43 -7.22 12.35
C ARG A 189 7.17 -6.48 11.94
N MET A 190 6.30 -7.12 11.15
CA MET A 190 5.01 -6.55 10.75
C MET A 190 3.87 -6.85 11.71
N GLY A 191 4.14 -7.54 12.83
CA GLY A 191 3.12 -7.94 13.80
C GLY A 191 2.17 -9.02 13.28
N VAL A 192 2.63 -9.86 12.35
CA VAL A 192 1.90 -11.02 11.82
C VAL A 192 2.48 -12.30 12.42
N ASP A 193 1.61 -13.26 12.76
CA ASP A 193 2.00 -14.56 13.29
C ASP A 193 2.95 -15.29 12.31
N ALA A 194 4.17 -15.56 12.77
CA ALA A 194 5.19 -16.29 12.03
C ALA A 194 4.75 -17.72 11.66
N GLY A 195 3.83 -18.32 12.42
CA GLY A 195 3.22 -19.62 12.11
C GLY A 195 2.49 -19.64 10.77
N LEU A 196 2.17 -18.47 10.21
CA LEU A 196 1.61 -18.34 8.86
C LEU A 196 2.56 -18.88 7.78
N VAL A 197 3.88 -18.76 7.95
CA VAL A 197 4.86 -19.30 6.98
C VAL A 197 4.81 -20.82 6.98
N ALA A 198 4.82 -21.46 8.15
CA ALA A 198 4.67 -22.90 8.25
C ALA A 198 3.35 -23.38 7.64
N LEU A 199 2.26 -22.63 7.85
CA LEU A 199 0.98 -22.92 7.22
C LEU A 199 1.05 -22.82 5.68
N MET A 200 1.73 -21.80 5.14
CA MET A 200 1.96 -21.66 3.70
C MET A 200 2.73 -22.86 3.14
N GLN A 201 3.79 -23.30 3.82
CA GLN A 201 4.63 -24.43 3.35
C GLN A 201 3.87 -25.76 3.34
N GLY A 202 2.86 -25.93 4.19
CA GLY A 202 2.01 -27.12 4.23
C GLY A 202 1.00 -27.22 3.08
N ILE A 203 0.87 -26.19 2.23
CA ILE A 203 -0.08 -26.14 1.13
C ILE A 203 0.65 -26.40 -0.19
N ASP A 204 0.19 -27.37 -0.97
CA ASP A 204 0.78 -27.64 -2.28
C ASP A 204 0.76 -26.40 -3.20
N THR A 205 1.76 -26.30 -4.06
CA THR A 205 1.94 -25.19 -5.01
C THR A 205 0.82 -25.05 -6.05
N THR A 206 0.01 -26.08 -6.26
CA THR A 206 -1.16 -26.10 -7.16
C THR A 206 -2.47 -25.77 -6.45
N HIS A 207 -2.44 -25.61 -5.12
CA HIS A 207 -3.60 -25.30 -4.31
C HIS A 207 -3.42 -23.94 -3.63
N VAL A 208 -4.53 -23.22 -3.45
CA VAL A 208 -4.57 -21.97 -2.70
C VAL A 208 -5.55 -22.14 -1.56
N ARG A 209 -5.09 -21.97 -0.32
CA ARG A 209 -5.98 -21.84 0.83
C ARG A 209 -6.39 -20.39 0.97
N ARG A 210 -7.69 -20.12 0.82
CA ARG A 210 -8.27 -18.80 1.11
C ARG A 210 -8.50 -18.67 2.61
N LEU A 211 -8.07 -17.55 3.18
CA LEU A 211 -8.18 -17.30 4.62
C LEU A 211 -9.53 -16.67 4.96
N SER A 212 -10.20 -17.20 5.98
CA SER A 212 -11.39 -16.56 6.55
C SER A 212 -11.03 -15.23 7.23
N GLU A 213 -12.01 -14.37 7.49
CA GLU A 213 -11.77 -13.16 8.28
C GLU A 213 -11.20 -13.49 9.67
N GLN A 214 -11.71 -14.55 10.31
CA GLN A 214 -11.21 -15.03 11.59
C GLN A 214 -9.74 -15.46 11.50
N ASP A 215 -9.36 -16.18 10.43
CA ASP A 215 -7.96 -16.56 10.20
C ASP A 215 -7.04 -15.36 10.03
N LEU A 216 -7.52 -14.31 9.33
CA LEU A 216 -6.77 -13.08 9.08
C LEU A 216 -6.57 -12.28 10.37
N ILE A 217 -7.61 -12.18 11.21
CA ILE A 217 -7.54 -11.49 12.51
C ILE A 217 -6.65 -12.25 13.48
N ALA A 218 -6.88 -13.57 13.64
CA ALA A 218 -6.17 -14.40 14.62
C ALA A 218 -4.65 -14.40 14.41
N ARG A 219 -4.21 -14.16 13.16
CA ARG A 219 -2.79 -14.12 12.77
C ARG A 219 -2.25 -12.70 12.61
N GLY A 220 -3.04 -11.66 12.89
CA GLY A 220 -2.62 -10.27 12.74
C GLY A 220 -2.41 -9.80 11.29
N VAL A 221 -2.92 -10.54 10.30
CA VAL A 221 -2.80 -10.19 8.87
C VAL A 221 -3.62 -8.94 8.54
N ILE A 222 -4.77 -8.78 9.19
CA ILE A 222 -5.60 -7.57 9.13
C ILE A 222 -5.76 -6.97 10.53
N GLY A 223 -6.08 -5.68 10.58
CA GLY A 223 -6.24 -4.93 11.82
C GLY A 223 -5.31 -3.72 11.89
N LEU A 224 -5.17 -3.17 13.10
CA LEU A 224 -4.30 -2.03 13.38
C LEU A 224 -3.03 -2.50 14.08
N ASP A 225 -1.89 -2.03 13.58
CA ASP A 225 -0.61 -2.21 14.23
C ASP A 225 -0.62 -1.59 15.63
N ALA A 226 -0.03 -2.30 16.60
CA ALA A 226 -0.09 -1.93 18.00
C ALA A 226 0.67 -0.63 18.30
N GLU A 227 1.83 -0.42 17.65
CA GLU A 227 2.64 0.78 17.81
C GLU A 227 1.94 1.98 17.17
N TYR A 228 1.44 1.80 15.95
CA TYR A 228 0.66 2.84 15.27
C TYR A 228 -0.59 3.22 16.05
N ARG A 229 -1.31 2.24 16.60
CA ARG A 229 -2.47 2.48 17.47
C ARG A 229 -2.10 3.31 18.69
N ALA A 230 -1.02 2.96 19.37
CA ALA A 230 -0.56 3.69 20.54
C ALA A 230 -0.17 5.13 20.18
N ALA A 231 0.55 5.33 19.07
CA ALA A 231 0.93 6.65 18.59
C ALA A 231 -0.29 7.52 18.23
N GLN A 232 -1.28 6.96 17.52
CA GLN A 232 -2.49 7.70 17.18
C GLN A 232 -3.36 8.01 18.40
N ALA A 233 -3.48 7.06 19.34
CA ALA A 233 -4.18 7.31 20.60
C ALA A 233 -3.51 8.47 21.36
N ALA A 234 -2.19 8.47 21.50
CA ALA A 234 -1.46 9.56 22.16
C ALA A 234 -1.69 10.92 21.48
N ARG A 235 -1.85 10.95 20.15
CA ARG A 235 -2.14 12.17 19.39
C ARG A 235 -3.60 12.65 19.54
N LEU A 236 -4.55 11.71 19.60
CA LEU A 236 -5.99 12.02 19.58
C LEU A 236 -6.58 12.21 20.99
N VAL A 237 -6.08 11.51 22.01
CA VAL A 237 -6.60 11.57 23.39
C VAL A 237 -6.71 13.00 23.94
N PRO A 238 -5.74 13.92 23.73
CA PRO A 238 -5.88 15.31 24.21
C PRO A 238 -6.98 16.11 23.51
N LEU A 239 -7.45 15.65 22.33
CA LEU A 239 -8.42 16.34 21.49
C LEU A 239 -9.86 15.82 21.70
N LEU A 240 -10.01 14.64 22.31
CA LEU A 240 -11.29 13.98 22.48
C LEU A 240 -11.76 14.12 23.93
N ARG A 241 -13.00 14.60 24.13
CA ARG A 241 -13.64 14.63 25.46
C ARG A 241 -13.89 13.21 25.99
N ASP A 242 -14.22 12.28 25.10
CA ASP A 242 -14.43 10.86 25.36
C ASP A 242 -13.55 10.07 24.37
N ALA A 243 -12.40 9.58 24.82
CA ALA A 243 -11.50 8.83 23.96
C ALA A 243 -12.08 7.42 23.68
N PRO A 244 -12.19 7.00 22.41
CA PRO A 244 -12.69 5.67 22.07
C PRO A 244 -11.75 4.60 22.63
N THR A 245 -12.35 3.53 23.14
CA THR A 245 -11.64 2.35 23.62
C THR A 245 -10.86 1.67 22.49
N PRO A 246 -9.81 0.90 22.79
CA PRO A 246 -9.10 0.11 21.78
C PRO A 246 -10.01 -0.80 20.95
N ASP A 247 -11.08 -1.33 21.55
CA ASP A 247 -12.04 -2.20 20.89
C ASP A 247 -12.96 -1.44 19.93
N GLU A 248 -13.40 -0.23 20.29
CA GLU A 248 -14.17 0.65 19.40
C GLU A 248 -13.33 1.12 18.22
N ILE A 249 -12.05 1.45 18.44
CA ILE A 249 -11.09 1.72 17.36
C ILE A 249 -10.97 0.48 16.46
N GLY A 250 -10.81 -0.70 17.05
CA GLY A 250 -10.77 -1.96 16.29
C GLY A 250 -12.03 -2.23 15.47
N ALA A 251 -13.21 -1.95 16.02
CA ALA A 251 -14.50 -2.12 15.34
C ALA A 251 -14.67 -1.12 14.19
N LEU A 252 -14.32 0.15 14.40
CA LEU A 252 -14.30 1.18 13.35
C LEU A 252 -13.40 0.74 12.19
N ILE A 253 -12.20 0.28 12.49
CA ILE A 253 -11.20 -0.16 11.51
C ILE A 253 -11.72 -1.33 10.67
N ARG A 254 -12.32 -2.34 11.32
CA ARG A 254 -12.97 -3.45 10.61
C ARG A 254 -14.13 -2.98 9.73
N SER A 255 -14.86 -1.94 10.15
CA SER A 255 -15.98 -1.40 9.38
C SER A 255 -15.55 -0.63 8.13
N ILE A 256 -14.35 -0.03 8.10
CA ILE A 256 -13.92 0.82 6.98
C ILE A 256 -13.83 0.03 5.68
N GLY A 257 -13.27 -1.17 5.72
CA GLY A 257 -13.15 -2.01 4.52
C GLY A 257 -14.50 -2.34 3.89
N SER A 258 -15.49 -2.72 4.70
CA SER A 258 -16.82 -3.06 4.21
C SER A 258 -17.61 -1.84 3.73
N HIS A 259 -17.43 -0.68 4.36
CA HIS A 259 -18.16 0.53 3.98
C HIS A 259 -17.56 1.29 2.81
N CYS A 260 -16.24 1.47 2.79
CA CYS A 260 -15.57 2.20 1.71
C CYS A 260 -15.28 1.29 0.50
N GLY A 261 -15.47 -0.02 0.61
CA GLY A 261 -15.17 -1.00 -0.45
C GLY A 261 -15.94 -0.77 -1.76
N LEU A 262 -17.12 -0.13 -1.72
CA LEU A 262 -17.86 0.29 -2.92
C LEU A 262 -17.08 1.28 -3.80
N HIS A 263 -16.02 1.89 -3.26
CA HIS A 263 -15.20 2.88 -3.95
C HIS A 263 -13.83 2.36 -4.41
N PHE A 264 -13.53 1.06 -4.30
CA PHE A 264 -12.21 0.53 -4.70
C PHE A 264 -11.82 0.84 -6.16
N GLY A 265 -12.79 0.92 -7.07
CA GLY A 265 -12.56 1.34 -8.47
C GLY A 265 -12.35 2.85 -8.66
N ARG A 266 -12.48 3.65 -7.60
CA ARG A 266 -12.41 5.12 -7.61
C ARG A 266 -11.48 5.61 -6.49
N PRO A 267 -10.14 5.61 -6.68
CA PRO A 267 -9.16 5.90 -5.64
C PRO A 267 -9.44 7.16 -4.81
N ALA A 268 -9.83 8.27 -5.46
CA ALA A 268 -10.16 9.52 -4.77
C ALA A 268 -11.42 9.41 -3.88
N ALA A 269 -12.44 8.69 -4.33
CA ALA A 269 -13.66 8.47 -3.53
C ALA A 269 -13.39 7.51 -2.36
N PHE A 270 -12.54 6.50 -2.57
CA PHE A 270 -12.09 5.62 -1.49
C PHE A 270 -11.34 6.40 -0.41
N ALA A 271 -10.36 7.21 -0.81
CA ALA A 271 -9.56 8.02 0.11
C ALA A 271 -10.43 9.00 0.92
N ASP A 272 -11.36 9.69 0.28
CA ASP A 272 -12.29 10.59 0.97
C ASP A 272 -13.17 9.84 1.98
N CYS A 273 -13.76 8.69 1.60
CA CYS A 273 -14.51 7.84 2.52
C CYS A 273 -13.68 7.38 3.72
N HIS A 274 -12.46 6.87 3.44
CA HIS A 274 -11.54 6.36 4.45
C HIS A 274 -11.16 7.44 5.47
N LEU A 275 -10.74 8.60 4.98
CA LEU A 275 -10.28 9.69 5.84
C LEU A 275 -11.41 10.32 6.65
N ARG A 276 -12.61 10.46 6.08
CA ARG A 276 -13.79 10.91 6.85
C ARG A 276 -14.08 9.98 8.02
N ARG A 277 -14.08 8.67 7.76
CA ARG A 277 -14.30 7.65 8.81
C ARG A 277 -13.22 7.68 9.88
N LEU A 278 -11.96 7.88 9.49
CA LEU A 278 -10.84 7.81 10.42
C LEU A 278 -10.67 9.09 11.26
N PHE A 279 -11.06 10.26 10.74
CA PHE A 279 -10.74 11.56 11.36
C PHE A 279 -11.93 12.45 11.72
N VAL A 280 -13.12 12.23 11.15
CA VAL A 280 -14.27 13.15 11.35
C VAL A 280 -15.29 12.60 12.36
N GLY A 281 -15.13 11.35 12.80
CA GLY A 281 -16.16 10.65 13.57
C GLY A 281 -17.30 10.23 12.65
N GLY A 282 -17.67 8.95 12.72
CA GLY A 282 -18.86 8.43 12.03
C GLY A 282 -20.14 8.90 12.71
#